data_AF-A0A074XH28-F1
#
_entry.id   AF-A0A074XH28-F1
#
_cell.length_a   1.000
_cell.length_b   1.000
_cell.length_c   1.000
_cell.angle_alpha   90.00
_cell.angle_beta   90.00
_cell.angle_gamma   90.00
#
_symmetry.space_group_name_H-M   'P 1'
#
loop_
_entity.id
_entity.type
_entity.pdbx_description
1 polymer ?
#
loop_
_entity_poly.entity_id
_entity_poly.type
_entity_poly.pdbx_seq_one_letter_code
_entity_poly.pdbx_strand_id
1 'polypeptide(L)' 'DFSYLRIDFSTELNVGYAFVNFTHPEDITNFVNANIAKPWSLSGSTKRCEVSYATIQGIDCLLAQVRN' A
#
# COMPACT_ATOMS: atom_id res chain seq x y z
N ASP A 1 -2.40 0.88 12.98
CA ASP A 1 -1.80 1.12 11.64
C ASP A 1 -2.70 1.99 10.77
N PHE A 2 -2.12 2.68 9.80
CA PHE A 2 -2.85 3.51 8.83
C PHE A 2 -2.61 2.97 7.42
N SER A 3 -3.65 2.88 6.59
CA SER A 3 -3.51 2.49 5.19
C SER A 3 -4.33 3.41 4.29
N TYR A 4 -3.79 3.68 3.11
CA TYR A 4 -4.43 4.49 2.08
C TYR A 4 -4.32 3.79 0.74
N LEU A 5 -5.47 3.36 0.21
CA LEU A 5 -5.59 2.79 -1.13
C LEU A 5 -6.15 3.87 -2.04
N ARG A 6 -5.40 4.22 -3.09
CA ARG A 6 -5.88 5.20 -4.08
C ARG A 6 -6.88 4.54 -5.02
N ILE A 7 -8.08 5.10 -5.06
CA ILE A 7 -9.18 4.70 -5.95
C ILE A 7 -9.31 5.74 -7.06
N ASP A 8 -9.45 5.27 -8.29
CA ASP A 8 -9.94 6.08 -9.39
C ASP A 8 -11.47 6.04 -9.37
N PHE A 9 -12.09 7.17 -9.03
CA PHE A 9 -13.56 7.28 -8.92
C PHE A 9 -14.27 7.14 -10.27
N SER A 10 -13.57 7.29 -11.40
CA SER A 10 -14.17 7.14 -12.73
C SER A 10 -14.38 5.68 -13.10
N THR A 11 -13.46 4.81 -12.67
CA THR A 11 -13.49 3.36 -12.95
C THR A 11 -13.92 2.54 -11.75
N GLU A 12 -14.02 3.16 -10.57
CA GLU A 12 -14.22 2.52 -9.26
C GLU A 12 -13.17 1.45 -8.93
N LEU A 13 -12.02 1.48 -9.62
CA LEU A 13 -10.92 0.55 -9.44
C LEU A 13 -9.76 1.21 -8.70
N ASN A 14 -8.93 0.37 -8.08
CA ASN A 14 -7.66 0.85 -7.55
C ASN A 14 -6.70 1.19 -8.69
N VAL A 15 -5.87 2.20 -8.48
CA VAL A 15 -4.84 2.61 -9.45
C VAL A 15 -3.59 1.74 -9.40
N GLY A 16 -3.60 0.67 -8.59
CA GLY A 16 -2.52 -0.33 -8.52
C GLY A 16 -1.43 -0.09 -7.47
N TYR A 17 -1.58 0.90 -6.58
CA TYR A 17 -0.71 1.05 -5.41
C TYR A 17 -1.48 1.54 -4.17
N ALA A 18 -0.89 1.30 -3.00
CA ALA A 18 -1.38 1.75 -1.71
C ALA A 18 -0.20 2.17 -0.84
N PHE A 19 -0.45 3.06 0.11
CA PHE A 19 0.47 3.41 1.18
C PHE A 19 0.02 2.75 2.47
N VAL A 20 0.95 2.15 3.20
CA VAL A 20 0.70 1.56 4.52
C VAL A 20 1.73 2.10 5.48
N ASN A 21 1.26 2.72 6.56
CA ASN A 21 2.08 3.19 7.65
C ASN A 21 1.92 2.24 8.83
N PHE A 22 2.96 1.47 9.08
CA PHE A 22 3.05 0.53 10.19
C PHE A 22 3.34 1.30 11.49
N THR A 23 2.72 0.87 12.58
CA THR A 23 2.95 1.41 13.93
C THR A 23 4.35 1.01 14.42
N HIS A 24 4.77 -0.20 14.06
CA HIS A 24 6.03 -0.81 14.44
C HIS A 24 6.82 -1.24 13.19
N PRO A 25 8.07 -0.80 13.01
CA PRO A 25 8.87 -1.11 11.82
C PRO A 25 9.20 -2.61 11.68
N GLU A 26 9.22 -3.36 12.78
CA GLU A 26 9.43 -4.82 12.77
C GLU A 26 8.34 -5.57 11.98
N ASP A 27 7.12 -5.05 11.95
CA ASP A 27 6.00 -5.66 11.23
C ASP A 27 6.14 -5.57 9.71
N ILE A 28 6.95 -4.62 9.21
CA ILE A 28 7.23 -4.46 7.77
C ILE A 28 7.87 -5.74 7.24
N THR A 29 8.83 -6.32 7.97
CA THR A 29 9.53 -7.53 7.53
C THR A 29 8.57 -8.71 7.43
N ASN A 30 7.69 -8.88 8.42
CA ASN A 30 6.67 -9.94 8.42
C ASN A 30 5.70 -9.76 7.24
N PHE A 31 5.25 -8.52 7.00
CA PHE A 31 4.36 -8.20 5.90
C PHE A 31 5.01 -8.47 4.53
N VAL A 32 6.24 -8.00 4.33
CA VAL A 32 6.99 -8.18 3.09
C VAL A 32 7.20 -9.67 2.84
N ASN A 33 7.72 -10.43 3.80
CA ASN A 33 7.96 -11.87 3.62
C ASN A 33 6.67 -12.65 3.35
N ALA A 34 5.55 -12.24 3.95
CA ALA A 34 4.27 -12.90 3.75
C ALA A 34 3.64 -12.60 2.38
N ASN A 35 3.91 -11.43 1.78
CA ASN A 35 3.16 -10.96 0.60
C ASN A 35 4.00 -10.74 -0.66
N ILE A 36 5.32 -10.51 -0.54
CA ILE A 36 6.18 -10.19 -1.68
C ILE A 36 6.14 -11.29 -2.74
N ALA A 37 6.10 -10.88 -4.00
CA ALA A 37 6.10 -11.74 -5.18
C ALA A 37 4.93 -12.74 -5.28
N LYS A 38 3.99 -12.74 -4.32
CA LYS A 38 2.78 -13.55 -4.39
C LYS A 38 1.76 -12.89 -5.31
N PRO A 39 1.02 -13.69 -6.10
CA PRO A 39 -0.09 -13.18 -6.88
C PRO A 39 -1.22 -12.73 -5.95
N TRP A 40 -1.93 -11.68 -6.33
CA TRP A 40 -3.16 -11.30 -5.65
C TRP A 40 -4.21 -12.37 -5.92
N SER A 41 -4.58 -13.14 -4.89
CA SER A 41 -5.53 -14.26 -5.01
C SER A 41 -6.96 -13.81 -5.31
N LEU A 42 -7.29 -12.54 -5.03
CA LEU A 42 -8.57 -11.94 -5.39
C LEU A 42 -8.53 -11.33 -6.79
N SER A 43 -9.68 -11.36 -7.48
CA SER A 43 -9.98 -10.70 -8.76
C SER A 43 -9.36 -11.26 -10.04
N GLY A 44 -8.72 -12.44 -10.00
CA GLY A 44 -8.09 -13.03 -11.19
C GLY A 44 -6.87 -12.22 -11.69
N SER A 45 -6.32 -11.36 -10.83
CA SER A 45 -5.17 -10.52 -11.16
C SER A 45 -3.89 -11.36 -11.16
N THR A 46 -3.15 -11.32 -12.26
CA THR A 46 -1.80 -11.89 -12.35
C THR A 46 -0.73 -10.97 -11.77
N LYS A 47 -1.14 -9.80 -11.25
CA LYS A 47 -0.22 -8.83 -10.64
C LYS A 47 0.42 -9.48 -9.41
N ARG A 48 1.74 -9.30 -9.30
CA ARG A 48 2.52 -9.72 -8.13
C ARG A 48 2.66 -8.53 -7.19
N CYS A 49 2.58 -8.78 -5.89
CA CYS A 49 2.81 -7.76 -4.89
C CYS A 49 4.29 -7.35 -4.88
N GLU A 50 4.53 -6.05 -5.00
CA GLU A 50 5.83 -5.41 -4.86
C GLU A 50 5.74 -4.36 -3.76
N VAL A 51 6.79 -4.25 -2.95
CA VAL A 51 6.86 -3.32 -1.82
C VAL A 51 8.12 -2.48 -1.97
N SER A 52 7.98 -1.18 -1.84
CA SER A 52 9.08 -0.22 -1.81
C SER A 52 8.83 0.82 -0.72
N TYR A 53 9.90 1.42 -0.20
CA TYR A 53 9.76 2.51 0.75
C TYR A 53 9.19 3.75 0.06
N ALA A 54 8.16 4.34 0.65
CA ALA A 54 7.61 5.60 0.18
C ALA A 54 8.66 6.72 0.32
N THR A 55 8.70 7.64 -0.65
CA THR A 55 9.56 8.84 -0.58
C THR A 55 9.19 9.73 0.60
N ILE A 56 7.91 9.71 0.97
CA ILE A 56 7.36 10.44 2.11
C ILE A 56 7.16 9.45 3.27
N GLN A 57 7.77 9.75 4.41
CA GLN A 57 7.73 8.93 5.62
C GLN A 57 7.01 9.66 6.76
N GLY A 58 6.22 8.93 7.55
CA GLY A 58 5.49 9.46 8.70
C GLY A 58 4.04 9.84 8.39
N ILE A 59 3.15 9.58 9.36
CA ILE A 59 1.70 9.75 9.22
C ILE A 59 1.29 11.21 8.97
N ASP A 60 1.99 12.17 9.59
CA ASP A 60 1.69 13.60 9.45
C ASP A 60 1.95 14.10 8.02
N CYS A 61 3.03 13.63 7.40
CA CYS A 61 3.38 13.99 6.04
C CYS A 61 2.46 13.29 5.03
N LEU A 62 2.06 12.04 5.32
CA LEU A 62 1.11 11.30 4.49
C LEU A 62 -0.28 11.95 4.51
N LEU A 63 -0.77 12.36 5.68
CA LEU A 63 -2.05 13.06 5.83
C LEU A 63 -2.04 14.43 5.15
N ALA A 64 -0.92 15.16 5.19
CA ALA A 64 -0.78 16.44 4.49
C ALA A 64 -0.87 16.28 2.96
N GLN A 65 -0.40 15.16 2.40
CA GLN A 65 -0.52 14.86 0.97
C GLN A 65 -1.90 14.37 0.55
N VAL A 66 -2.61 13.63 1.42
CA VAL A 66 -3.95 13.11 1.11
C VAL A 66 -5.03 14.19 1.28
N ARG A 67 -4.79 15.21 2.10
CA ARG A 67 -5.76 16.29 2.39
C ARG A 67 -5.89 17.38 1.33
N ASN A 68 -4.96 17.49 0.38
CA ASN A 68 -4.97 18.54 -0.66
C ASN A 68 -5.21 17.99 -2.06
#